data_AF-A0A7M1QTV3-F1
#
_entry.id   AF-A0A7M1QTV3-F1
#
_cell.length_a   1.000
_cell.length_b   1.000
_cell.length_c   1.000
_cell.angle_alpha   90.00
_cell.angle_beta   90.00
_cell.angle_gamma   90.00
#
_symmetry.space_group_name_H-M   'P 1'
#
loop_
_entity.id
_entity.type
_entity.pdbx_description
1 polymer ?
#
loop_
_entity_poly.entity_id
_entity_poly.type
_entity_poly.pdbx_seq_one_letter_code
_entity_poly.pdbx_strand_id
1 'polypeptide(L)'
;MPLIFEQGKPVVINNETCATSATALYASDYLGREDAGVKKTIEPWHSKTVEWVSTVVATATEDMTAERAKYEDTAIVDFINLVQQETVKKALADSTYKDLPVLSQASPFSSKAKFTKGDVTIADMAGLYTFDNTLFGVEMTGKQIKDYLEWSARFYVQQPEEARSRTGPR
;
A
#
# COMPACT_ATOMS: atom_id res chain seq x y z
N MET A 1 41.00 -2.03 24.53
CA MET A 1 42.04 -2.78 25.27
C MET A 1 43.33 -2.00 25.25
N PRO A 2 43.88 -1.55 26.39
CA PRO A 2 45.23 -0.98 26.42
C PRO A 2 46.26 -2.07 26.11
N LEU A 3 47.30 -1.72 25.36
CA LEU A 3 48.41 -2.60 25.02
C LEU A 3 49.44 -2.51 26.15
N ILE A 4 49.60 -3.58 26.94
CA ILE A 4 50.48 -3.60 28.12
C ILE A 4 51.72 -4.44 27.79
N PHE A 5 52.89 -3.96 28.19
CA PHE A 5 54.16 -4.67 28.01
C PHE A 5 54.71 -5.10 29.37
N GLU A 6 54.97 -6.40 29.53
CA GLU A 6 55.73 -6.93 30.66
C GLU A 6 57.09 -7.40 30.16
N GLN A 7 58.17 -6.96 30.82
CA GLN A 7 59.54 -7.31 30.44
C GLN A 7 59.86 -7.05 28.95
N GLY A 8 59.28 -5.99 28.38
CA GLY A 8 59.52 -5.59 26.99
C GLY A 8 58.78 -6.42 25.93
N LYS A 9 57.88 -7.34 26.31
CA LYS A 9 57.03 -8.09 25.38
C LYS A 9 55.55 -7.72 25.56
N PRO A 10 54.76 -7.59 24.49
CA PRO A 10 53.34 -7.31 24.60
C PRO A 10 52.62 -8.51 25.22
N VAL A 11 51.82 -8.26 26.26
CA VAL A 11 51.02 -9.28 26.95
C VAL A 11 49.55 -8.98 26.76
N VAL A 12 48.77 -9.98 26.34
CA VAL A 12 47.30 -9.89 26.25
C VAL A 12 46.72 -10.25 27.61
N ILE A 13 46.19 -9.25 28.31
CA ILE A 13 45.48 -9.45 29.57
C ILE A 13 43.98 -9.62 29.27
N ASN A 14 43.49 -10.85 29.41
CA ASN A 14 42.06 -11.18 29.28
C ASN A 14 41.55 -11.74 30.62
N ASN A 15 41.51 -10.88 31.64
CA ASN A 15 40.96 -11.16 32.97
C ASN A 15 39.65 -10.40 33.18
N GLU A 16 38.90 -10.70 34.25
CA GLU A 16 37.59 -10.10 34.53
C GLU A 16 37.65 -8.56 34.62
N THR A 17 38.80 -7.98 34.96
CA THR A 17 39.01 -6.52 35.01
C THR A 17 39.22 -5.86 33.64
N CYS A 18 39.37 -6.64 32.57
CA CYS A 18 39.50 -6.18 31.17
C CYS A 18 38.40 -6.72 30.24
N ALA A 19 37.36 -7.36 30.79
CA ALA A 19 36.25 -7.89 30.00
C ALA A 19 35.56 -6.75 29.22
N THR A 20 35.48 -6.88 27.89
CA THR A 20 34.69 -5.97 27.06
C THR A 20 33.22 -6.16 27.40
N SER A 21 32.60 -5.18 28.05
CA SER A 21 31.15 -5.14 28.21
C SER A 21 30.52 -4.64 26.91
N ALA A 22 29.50 -5.34 26.43
CA ALA A 22 28.60 -4.84 25.40
C ALA A 22 27.21 -4.70 26.01
N THR A 23 26.55 -3.57 25.75
CA THR A 23 25.13 -3.39 26.06
C THR A 23 24.36 -3.59 24.76
N ALA A 24 23.46 -4.57 24.74
CA ALA A 24 22.54 -4.73 23.62
C ALA A 24 21.60 -3.52 23.56
N LEU A 25 21.49 -2.90 22.39
CA LEU A 25 20.51 -1.85 22.12
C LEU A 25 19.46 -2.44 21.18
N TYR A 26 18.21 -2.51 21.62
CA TYR A 26 17.12 -3.00 20.78
C TYR A 26 16.36 -1.83 20.16
N ALA A 27 15.98 -1.96 18.89
CA ALA A 27 15.17 -0.94 18.21
C ALA A 27 13.86 -0.63 18.96
N SER A 28 13.29 -1.64 19.65
CA SER A 28 12.11 -1.49 20.50
C SER A 28 12.30 -0.49 21.63
N ASP A 29 13.51 -0.38 22.18
CA ASP A 29 13.81 0.53 23.28
C ASP A 29 13.73 1.99 22.83
N TYR A 30 13.81 2.24 21.53
CA TYR A 30 13.78 3.57 20.93
C TYR A 30 12.50 3.85 20.14
N LEU A 31 11.50 2.95 20.19
CA LEU A 31 10.19 3.19 19.59
C LEU A 31 9.58 4.49 20.13
N GLY A 32 9.15 5.36 19.21
CA GLY A 32 8.55 6.66 19.53
C GLY A 32 9.56 7.74 19.95
N ARG A 33 10.87 7.48 19.93
CA ARG A 33 11.90 8.51 20.13
C ARG A 33 12.39 9.03 18.78
N GLU A 34 12.31 10.34 18.57
CA GLU A 34 12.90 11.00 17.42
C GLU A 34 14.30 11.53 17.76
N ASP A 35 15.29 11.26 16.92
CA ASP A 35 16.58 11.92 17.01
C ASP A 35 16.49 13.33 16.41
N ALA A 36 16.72 14.36 17.23
CA ALA A 36 16.58 15.75 16.80
C ALA A 36 17.58 16.13 15.69
N GLY A 37 18.76 15.52 15.67
CA GLY A 37 19.77 15.74 14.63
C GLY A 37 19.33 15.14 13.29
N VAL A 38 18.84 13.90 13.30
CA VAL A 38 18.28 13.24 12.10
C VAL A 38 17.06 14.00 11.60
N LYS A 39 16.12 14.35 12.48
CA LYS A 39 14.92 15.13 12.14
C LYS A 39 15.29 16.43 11.43
N LYS A 40 16.17 17.23 12.04
CA LYS A 40 16.66 18.47 11.45
C LYS A 40 17.35 18.24 10.10
N THR A 41 18.06 17.12 9.97
CA THR A 41 18.72 16.76 8.72
C THR A 41 17.70 16.47 7.62
N ILE A 42 16.62 15.72 7.89
CA ILE A 42 15.64 15.34 6.86
C ILE A 42 14.52 16.37 6.65
N GLU A 43 14.34 17.33 7.55
CA GLU A 43 13.24 18.30 7.55
C GLU A 43 13.00 18.96 6.18
N PRO A 44 14.01 19.47 5.45
CA PRO A 44 13.76 20.13 4.16
C PRO A 44 13.15 19.21 3.10
N TRP A 45 13.46 17.92 3.14
CA TRP A 45 12.85 16.92 2.25
C TRP A 45 11.47 16.53 2.74
N HIS A 46 11.31 16.33 4.04
CA HIS A 46 10.01 16.02 4.63
C HIS A 46 8.97 17.10 4.32
N SER A 47 9.29 18.39 4.55
CA SER A 47 8.36 19.49 4.27
C SER A 47 7.98 19.54 2.79
N LYS A 48 8.94 19.36 1.87
CA LYS A 48 8.67 19.30 0.42
C LYS A 48 7.79 18.12 0.05
N THR A 49 8.01 16.95 0.67
CA THR A 49 7.17 15.78 0.44
C THR A 49 5.76 16.02 0.94
N VAL A 50 5.59 16.57 2.15
CA VAL A 50 4.27 16.92 2.71
C VAL A 50 3.54 17.90 1.79
N GLU A 51 4.20 18.98 1.39
CA GLU A 51 3.63 19.96 0.45
C GLU A 51 3.21 19.31 -0.86
N TRP A 52 4.08 18.48 -1.46
CA TRP A 52 3.78 17.78 -2.70
C TRP A 52 2.59 16.84 -2.53
N VAL A 53 2.56 15.96 -1.51
CA VAL A 53 1.46 15.00 -1.33
C VAL A 53 0.13 15.68 -0.99
N SER A 54 0.16 16.89 -0.42
CA SER A 54 -1.02 17.71 -0.17
C SER A 54 -1.57 18.42 -1.41
N THR A 55 -0.92 18.28 -2.57
CA THR A 55 -1.43 18.86 -3.83
C THR A 55 -2.78 18.26 -4.18
N VAL A 56 -3.78 19.12 -4.39
CA VAL A 56 -5.12 18.73 -4.86
C VAL A 56 -5.04 18.38 -6.35
N VAL A 57 -5.54 17.19 -6.69
CA VAL A 57 -5.53 16.66 -8.06
C VAL A 57 -6.93 16.41 -8.63
N ALA A 58 -7.94 16.34 -7.76
CA ALA A 58 -9.33 16.17 -8.15
C ALA A 58 -10.28 16.70 -7.05
N THR A 59 -11.57 16.72 -7.35
CA THR A 59 -12.63 17.03 -6.39
C THR A 59 -13.68 15.92 -6.42
N ALA A 60 -13.93 15.27 -5.29
CA ALA A 60 -14.99 14.30 -5.12
C ALA A 60 -16.32 15.00 -4.83
N THR A 61 -17.38 14.64 -5.57
CA THR A 61 -18.73 15.21 -5.42
C THR A 61 -19.50 14.64 -4.22
N GLU A 62 -19.06 13.49 -3.72
CA GLU A 62 -19.64 12.75 -2.61
C GLU A 62 -18.57 11.94 -1.88
N ASP A 63 -18.94 11.36 -0.73
CA ASP A 63 -18.07 10.44 -0.01
C ASP A 63 -18.03 9.08 -0.74
N MET A 64 -16.83 8.64 -1.12
CA MET A 64 -16.60 7.35 -1.77
C MET A 64 -15.80 6.46 -0.81
N THR A 65 -16.36 5.35 -0.34
CA THR A 65 -15.73 4.45 0.65
C THR A 65 -15.51 3.04 0.11
N ALA A 66 -14.39 2.42 0.46
CA ALA A 66 -14.07 1.03 0.14
C ALA A 66 -14.50 0.04 1.24
N GLU A 67 -15.16 0.49 2.31
CA GLU A 67 -15.48 -0.34 3.49
C GLU A 67 -16.19 -1.65 3.14
N ARG A 68 -17.13 -1.59 2.20
CA ARG A 68 -17.95 -2.73 1.75
C ARG A 68 -17.59 -3.24 0.37
N ALA A 69 -16.56 -2.68 -0.26
CA ALA A 69 -16.15 -2.97 -1.64
C ALA A 69 -15.82 -4.45 -1.91
N LYS A 70 -15.57 -5.23 -0.85
CA LYS A 70 -15.34 -6.67 -0.96
C LYS A 70 -16.58 -7.49 -1.25
N TYR A 71 -17.79 -6.97 -1.10
CA TYR A 71 -19.02 -7.75 -1.27
C TYR A 71 -20.22 -6.91 -1.74
N GLU A 72 -20.04 -5.60 -1.91
CA GLU A 72 -20.99 -4.70 -2.54
C GLU A 72 -20.27 -3.80 -3.53
N ASP A 73 -21.06 -3.30 -4.46
CA ASP A 73 -20.66 -2.24 -5.37
C ASP A 73 -20.38 -0.94 -4.62
N THR A 74 -19.32 -0.23 -5.01
CA THR A 74 -18.91 1.03 -4.36
C THR A 74 -18.32 1.99 -5.37
N ALA A 75 -18.70 3.28 -5.26
CA ALA A 75 -18.27 4.34 -6.16
C ALA A 75 -16.74 4.46 -6.30
N ILE A 76 -15.98 4.11 -5.26
CA ILE A 76 -14.52 4.19 -5.29
C ILE A 76 -13.90 3.10 -6.18
N VAL A 77 -14.49 1.89 -6.20
CA VAL A 77 -14.04 0.80 -7.08
C VAL A 77 -14.49 1.06 -8.52
N ASP A 78 -15.68 1.63 -8.70
CA ASP A 78 -16.14 2.08 -10.03
C ASP A 78 -15.22 3.14 -10.61
N PHE A 79 -14.81 4.12 -9.80
CA PHE A 79 -13.85 5.14 -10.21
C PHE A 79 -12.53 4.51 -10.69
N ILE A 80 -11.97 3.56 -9.91
CA ILE A 80 -10.76 2.83 -10.30
C ILE A 80 -10.98 2.10 -11.63
N ASN A 81 -12.08 1.36 -11.75
CA ASN A 81 -12.40 0.59 -12.95
C ASN A 81 -12.54 1.49 -14.18
N LEU A 82 -13.18 2.65 -14.03
CA LEU A 82 -13.34 3.62 -15.11
C LEU A 82 -11.98 4.14 -15.59
N VAL A 83 -11.13 4.59 -14.66
CA VAL A 83 -9.79 5.12 -14.99
C VAL A 83 -8.93 4.04 -15.66
N GLN A 84 -8.95 2.81 -15.14
CA GLN A 84 -8.21 1.69 -15.72
C GLN A 84 -8.69 1.39 -17.15
N GLN A 85 -10.01 1.31 -17.37
CA GLN A 85 -10.57 1.08 -18.71
C GLN A 85 -10.21 2.19 -19.68
N GLU A 86 -10.37 3.45 -19.28
CA GLU A 86 -10.07 4.59 -20.15
C GLU A 86 -8.60 4.65 -20.52
N THR A 87 -7.70 4.48 -19.55
CA THR A 87 -6.26 4.48 -19.78
C THR A 87 -5.85 3.37 -20.76
N VAL A 88 -6.37 2.16 -20.58
CA VAL A 88 -6.09 1.04 -21.49
C VAL A 88 -6.71 1.28 -22.86
N LYS A 89 -7.97 1.72 -22.96
CA LYS A 89 -8.61 2.03 -24.25
C LYS A 89 -7.82 3.07 -25.04
N LYS A 90 -7.35 4.13 -24.37
CA LYS A 90 -6.49 5.16 -24.99
C LYS A 90 -5.18 4.56 -25.50
N ALA A 91 -4.52 3.70 -24.72
CA ALA A 91 -3.29 3.03 -25.13
C ALA A 91 -3.49 2.05 -26.30
N LEU A 92 -4.67 1.45 -26.42
CA LEU A 92 -5.00 0.48 -27.48
C LEU A 92 -5.51 1.11 -28.78
N ALA A 93 -5.83 2.42 -28.79
CA ALA A 93 -6.56 3.08 -29.88
C ALA A 93 -5.92 2.88 -31.27
N ASP A 94 -4.59 2.87 -31.36
CA ASP A 94 -3.83 2.70 -32.61
C ASP A 94 -3.25 1.29 -32.77
N SER A 95 -3.65 0.34 -31.92
CA SER A 95 -3.17 -1.04 -31.94
C SER A 95 -4.11 -1.97 -32.71
N THR A 96 -3.66 -3.21 -32.93
CA THR A 96 -4.53 -4.26 -33.49
C THR A 96 -5.69 -4.65 -32.55
N TYR A 97 -5.64 -4.23 -31.29
CA TYR A 97 -6.61 -4.57 -30.24
C TYR A 97 -7.67 -3.49 -30.02
N LYS A 98 -7.67 -2.41 -30.80
CA LYS A 98 -8.55 -1.23 -30.63
C LYS A 98 -10.05 -1.57 -30.57
N ASP A 99 -10.46 -2.65 -31.23
CA ASP A 99 -11.85 -3.09 -31.33
C ASP A 99 -12.22 -4.13 -30.25
N LEU A 100 -11.26 -4.56 -29.41
CA LEU A 100 -11.54 -5.50 -28.32
C LEU A 100 -12.26 -4.79 -27.15
N PRO A 101 -13.28 -5.44 -26.55
CA PRO A 101 -13.84 -4.97 -25.29
C PRO A 101 -12.78 -4.94 -24.19
N VAL A 102 -12.66 -3.82 -23.48
CA VAL A 102 -11.78 -3.68 -22.32
C VAL A 102 -12.58 -3.88 -21.04
N LEU A 103 -12.23 -4.93 -20.29
CA LEU A 103 -12.74 -5.19 -18.95
C LEU A 103 -11.68 -4.76 -17.94
N SER A 104 -12.13 -4.16 -16.83
CA SER A 104 -11.25 -3.81 -15.71
C SER A 104 -11.42 -4.78 -14.56
N GLN A 105 -10.32 -5.00 -13.86
CA GLN A 105 -10.25 -5.82 -12.67
C GLN A 105 -9.53 -5.04 -11.57
N ALA A 106 -10.31 -4.57 -10.60
CA ALA A 106 -9.79 -3.90 -9.42
C ALA A 106 -9.99 -4.78 -8.18
N SER A 107 -8.97 -4.86 -7.32
CA SER A 107 -9.04 -5.52 -6.02
C SER A 107 -9.03 -4.47 -4.90
N PRO A 108 -10.07 -4.38 -4.06
CA PRO A 108 -10.11 -3.44 -2.95
C PRO A 108 -9.21 -3.93 -1.79
N PHE A 109 -7.93 -3.51 -1.80
CA PHE A 109 -6.93 -3.95 -0.81
C PHE A 109 -7.18 -3.41 0.59
N SER A 110 -7.62 -2.15 0.70
CA SER A 110 -7.86 -1.48 1.97
C SER A 110 -9.33 -1.13 2.11
N SER A 111 -10.01 -1.72 3.11
CA SER A 111 -11.37 -1.32 3.49
C SER A 111 -11.42 0.06 4.17
N LYS A 112 -10.25 0.67 4.44
CA LYS A 112 -10.15 2.01 5.02
C LYS A 112 -9.99 3.10 3.96
N ALA A 113 -9.82 2.75 2.69
CA ALA A 113 -9.69 3.73 1.62
C ALA A 113 -11.00 4.52 1.48
N LYS A 114 -10.89 5.85 1.47
CA LYS A 114 -12.02 6.76 1.37
C LYS A 114 -11.59 8.04 0.68
N PHE A 115 -12.38 8.49 -0.29
CA PHE A 115 -12.39 9.90 -0.70
C PHE A 115 -13.53 10.59 0.02
N THR A 116 -13.19 11.63 0.78
CA THR A 116 -14.20 12.50 1.38
C THR A 116 -14.64 13.49 0.32
N LYS A 117 -15.93 13.85 0.31
CA LYS A 117 -16.44 14.92 -0.54
C LYS A 117 -15.58 16.17 -0.40
N GLY A 118 -15.18 16.76 -1.53
CA GLY A 118 -14.28 17.90 -1.60
C GLY A 118 -12.95 17.52 -2.23
N ASP A 119 -11.88 18.17 -1.80
CA ASP A 119 -10.57 18.03 -2.41
C ASP A 119 -10.00 16.62 -2.23
N VAL A 120 -9.44 16.08 -3.31
CA VAL A 120 -8.71 14.81 -3.32
C VAL A 120 -7.26 15.12 -3.66
N THR A 121 -6.36 14.75 -2.76
CA THR A 121 -4.93 15.04 -2.86
C THR A 121 -4.14 13.85 -3.44
N ILE A 122 -2.86 14.08 -3.76
CA ILE A 122 -1.92 13.00 -4.11
C ILE A 122 -1.84 11.95 -2.98
N ALA A 123 -1.86 12.38 -1.71
CA ALA A 123 -1.86 11.48 -0.57
C ALA A 123 -3.09 10.56 -0.55
N ASP A 124 -4.28 11.11 -0.86
CA ASP A 124 -5.51 10.33 -0.91
C ASP A 124 -5.46 9.29 -2.03
N MET A 125 -4.97 9.67 -3.21
CA MET A 125 -4.78 8.75 -4.34
C MET A 125 -3.80 7.61 -4.00
N ALA A 126 -2.68 7.92 -3.34
CA ALA A 126 -1.73 6.92 -2.86
C ALA A 126 -2.33 6.00 -1.77
N GLY A 127 -3.32 6.49 -1.02
CA GLY A 127 -4.08 5.70 -0.06
C GLY A 127 -4.92 4.58 -0.69
N LEU A 128 -5.28 4.68 -1.97
CA LEU A 128 -5.98 3.61 -2.69
C LEU A 128 -5.06 2.43 -3.02
N TYR A 129 -3.83 2.74 -3.44
CA TYR A 129 -2.83 1.77 -3.84
C TYR A 129 -1.50 2.11 -3.17
N THR A 130 -1.31 1.58 -1.96
CA THR A 130 -0.11 1.81 -1.14
C THR A 130 1.16 1.24 -1.76
N PHE A 131 1.03 0.38 -2.78
CA PHE A 131 2.16 -0.21 -3.51
C PHE A 131 2.22 0.40 -4.91
N ASP A 132 3.44 0.53 -5.44
CA ASP A 132 3.72 0.95 -6.82
C ASP A 132 3.26 -0.11 -7.83
N ASN A 133 1.95 -0.22 -7.99
CA ASN A 133 1.31 -1.15 -8.92
C ASN A 133 1.43 -0.65 -10.35
N THR A 134 1.73 -1.56 -11.27
CA THR A 134 1.70 -1.28 -12.72
C THR A 134 0.39 -1.80 -13.30
N LEU A 135 -0.28 -0.97 -14.11
CA LEU A 135 -1.47 -1.37 -14.85
C LEU A 135 -1.06 -2.17 -16.09
N PHE A 136 -1.58 -3.38 -16.24
CA PHE A 136 -1.33 -4.25 -17.40
C PHE A 136 -2.63 -4.59 -18.14
N GLY A 137 -2.54 -4.67 -19.47
CA GLY A 137 -3.58 -5.27 -20.31
C GLY A 137 -3.19 -6.70 -20.68
N VAL A 138 -4.14 -7.63 -20.60
CA VAL A 138 -3.95 -9.04 -20.99
C VAL A 138 -5.08 -9.42 -21.95
N GLU A 139 -4.71 -9.91 -23.14
CA GLU A 139 -5.69 -10.47 -24.08
C GLU A 139 -6.21 -11.81 -23.55
N MET A 140 -7.53 -11.94 -23.44
CA MET A 140 -8.18 -13.13 -22.89
C MET A 140 -9.39 -13.54 -23.72
N THR A 141 -9.58 -14.84 -23.88
CA THR A 141 -10.80 -15.41 -24.45
C THR A 141 -11.96 -15.36 -23.45
N GLY A 142 -13.20 -15.40 -23.95
CA GLY A 142 -14.39 -15.46 -23.09
C GLY A 142 -14.39 -16.65 -22.12
N LYS A 143 -13.81 -17.79 -22.51
CA LYS A 143 -13.64 -18.94 -21.62
C LYS A 143 -12.71 -18.61 -20.44
N GLN A 144 -11.57 -17.99 -20.70
CA GLN A 144 -10.61 -17.62 -19.65
C GLN A 144 -11.19 -16.57 -18.70
N ILE A 145 -11.98 -15.63 -19.23
CA ILE A 145 -12.71 -14.65 -18.40
C ILE A 145 -13.70 -15.37 -17.47
N LYS A 146 -14.49 -16.32 -18.00
CA LYS A 146 -15.40 -17.13 -17.17
C LYS A 146 -14.63 -17.90 -16.10
N ASP A 147 -13.56 -18.61 -16.47
CA ASP A 147 -12.76 -19.39 -15.53
C ASP A 147 -12.17 -18.51 -14.42
N TYR A 148 -11.72 -17.29 -14.75
CA TYR A 148 -11.22 -16.30 -13.78
C TYR A 148 -12.30 -15.84 -12.79
N LEU A 149 -13.51 -15.55 -13.28
CA LEU A 149 -14.63 -15.14 -12.43
C LEU A 149 -15.06 -16.28 -11.48
N GLU A 150 -15.11 -17.52 -11.97
CA GLU A 150 -15.42 -18.71 -11.16
C GLU A 150 -14.34 -18.97 -10.10
N TRP A 151 -13.07 -18.73 -10.43
CA TRP A 151 -11.98 -18.80 -9.46
C TRP A 151 -12.09 -17.71 -8.40
N SER A 152 -12.38 -16.47 -8.81
CA SER A 152 -12.54 -15.33 -7.91
C SER A 152 -13.70 -15.51 -6.93
N ALA A 153 -14.80 -16.11 -7.38
CA ALA A 153 -15.96 -16.41 -6.55
C ALA A 153 -15.66 -17.33 -5.35
N ARG A 154 -14.57 -18.13 -5.41
CA ARG A 154 -14.13 -19.00 -4.30
C ARG A 154 -13.65 -18.24 -3.07
N PHE A 155 -13.40 -16.93 -3.21
CA PHE A 155 -13.09 -16.06 -2.09
C PHE A 155 -14.24 -16.01 -1.06
N TYR A 156 -15.48 -16.18 -1.51
CA TYR A 156 -16.65 -16.09 -0.64
C TYR A 156 -17.04 -17.46 -0.07
N VAL A 157 -17.45 -17.46 1.19
CA VAL A 157 -18.10 -18.62 1.80
C VAL A 157 -19.51 -18.73 1.23
N GLN A 158 -19.80 -19.85 0.56
CA GLN A 158 -21.16 -20.13 0.08
C GLN A 158 -22.14 -20.17 1.25
N GLN A 159 -23.25 -19.45 1.12
CA GLN A 159 -24.34 -19.47 2.08
C GLN A 159 -25.51 -20.28 1.49
N PRO A 160 -26.26 -21.04 2.31
CA PRO A 160 -27.53 -21.62 1.89
C PRO A 160 -28.47 -20.53 1.36
N GLU A 161 -29.35 -20.87 0.42
CA GLU A 161 -30.26 -19.90 -0.21
C GLU A 161 -31.19 -19.23 0.83
N GLU A 162 -31.56 -19.96 1.89
CA GLU A 162 -32.32 -19.46 3.03
C GLU A 162 -31.55 -18.56 4.02
N ALA A 163 -30.23 -18.42 3.89
CA ALA A 163 -29.42 -17.63 4.80
C ALA A 163 -29.64 -16.12 4.54
N ARG A 164 -30.49 -15.48 5.36
CA ARG A 164 -30.67 -14.03 5.32
C ARG A 164 -29.43 -13.32 5.83
N SER A 165 -29.04 -12.27 5.11
CA SER A 165 -28.07 -11.26 5.59
C SER A 165 -28.44 -10.82 7.01
N ARG A 166 -27.52 -10.97 7.96
CA ARG A 166 -27.65 -10.36 9.30
C ARG A 166 -27.41 -8.85 9.18
N THR A 167 -28.35 -8.14 8.55
CA THR A 167 -28.44 -6.69 8.62
C THR A 167 -29.11 -6.30 9.94
N GLY A 168 -28.33 -6.31 11.02
CA GLY A 168 -28.70 -5.69 12.29
C GLY A 168 -27.52 -4.84 12.78
N PRO A 169 -27.75 -3.64 13.34
CA PRO A 169 -26.66 -2.81 13.85
C PRO A 169 -25.95 -3.53 15.01
N ARG A 170 -24.62 -3.46 15.03
CA ARG A 170 -23.81 -3.80 16.21
C ARG A 170 -23.72 -2.59 17.13
#